data_AF-A0AAP7GYP9-F1
#
_entry.id   AF-A0AAP7GYP9-F1
#
_cell.length_a   1.000
_cell.length_b   1.000
_cell.length_c   1.000
_cell.angle_alpha   90.00
_cell.angle_beta   90.00
_cell.angle_gamma   90.00
#
_symmetry.space_group_name_H-M   'P 1'
#
loop_
_entity.id
_entity.type
_entity.pdbx_description
1 polymer ?
#
loop_
_entity_poly.entity_id
_entity_poly.type
_entity_poly.pdbx_seq_one_letter_code
_entity_poly.pdbx_strand_id
1 'polypeptide(L)'
;MIKIIIGIFLALITFLVGTLISGDIIVFFAWWLFPVYAFLLIIYFALYAVIGLITNKPLTAKVKVLLIIPTISIPLGYIEWSKYRDAKIAQENQIQRIHKLIEALNGLPANADVGEDQYRLYATTNNLKDEYGNQPTFKWGDFELTSFKSTSQYSVDDVEVISLTQPKELPIGIKCSHELGFTRKMQGLSPKGAASEEFEFSKCKVDELSLMLNNRNIQLKEFMLYYNHGIPEYRYETKNLTEKIANLNALHHPYWVARPKGYVKIGDEWIADYISLIFNQEGKPIMLIGAAQHKDELDYTKINQCVIKPRKFTVILTELQDGQVILHTSKEFSDDFSESCPETVRTTLTYFPEQPDTLEKTKASEMKRNPILQIFTGLDDKINVTWSPEYQRLHSVIGMGKPFFWGDINITSFQNSLYKIQVNLADNATKLGAFSCREDSNAEFVHLPESADNTLAYNNFALAKCTEVDGLLWFENNPIQAGMGSLEYVDTSNKLQKKSISDTSLLIFTPRHHDKAILTVNGFPFYLKEALTNQQGEIITLVGKLMSLNKEETIKLGECEYDHSLLKLTHFSEKQVDISFNYLGREDILEDTNTQKCKFEQATYQILSQN
;
A
#
# COMPACT_ATOMS: atom_id res chain seq x y z
N MET A 1 30.98 48.46 -42.52
CA MET A 1 32.01 47.57 -41.94
C MET A 1 32.63 48.17 -40.68
N ILE A 2 33.15 49.41 -40.72
CA ILE A 2 33.70 50.11 -39.53
C ILE A 2 32.70 50.18 -38.36
N LYS A 3 31.43 50.52 -38.60
CA LYS A 3 30.39 50.54 -37.55
C LYS A 3 30.13 49.16 -36.90
N ILE A 4 30.29 48.07 -37.66
CA ILE A 4 30.13 46.69 -37.16
C ILE A 4 31.35 46.30 -36.31
N ILE A 5 32.55 46.69 -36.74
CA ILE A 5 33.80 46.44 -36.01
C ILE A 5 33.82 47.23 -34.69
N ILE A 6 33.39 48.50 -34.70
CA ILE A 6 33.24 49.32 -33.49
C ILE A 6 32.20 48.72 -32.55
N GLY A 7 31.07 48.21 -33.07
CA GLY A 7 30.06 47.53 -32.28
C GLY A 7 30.57 46.25 -31.62
N ILE A 8 31.35 45.44 -32.33
CA ILE A 8 31.98 44.22 -31.79
C ILE A 8 33.03 44.58 -30.72
N PHE A 9 33.80 45.65 -30.93
CA PHE A 9 34.78 46.12 -29.96
C PHE A 9 34.13 46.63 -28.67
N LEU A 10 33.04 47.40 -28.77
CA LEU A 10 32.25 47.84 -27.62
C LEU A 10 31.61 46.67 -26.87
N ALA A 11 31.07 45.67 -27.58
CA ALA A 11 30.53 44.46 -26.97
C ALA A 11 31.60 43.68 -26.20
N LEU A 12 32.82 43.56 -26.77
CA LEU A 12 33.96 42.93 -26.11
C LEU A 12 34.43 43.70 -24.87
N ILE A 13 34.46 45.04 -24.91
CA ILE A 13 34.79 45.87 -23.73
C ILE A 13 33.73 45.69 -22.64
N THR A 14 32.45 45.70 -23.00
CA THR A 14 31.35 45.55 -22.02
C THR A 14 31.37 44.16 -21.37
N PHE A 15 31.69 43.12 -22.16
CA PHE A 15 31.92 41.76 -21.68
C PHE A 15 33.16 41.68 -20.75
N LEU A 16 34.23 42.41 -21.07
CA LEU A 16 35.45 42.48 -20.25
C LEU A 16 35.19 43.17 -18.90
N VAL A 17 34.41 44.26 -18.90
CA VAL A 17 34.02 44.95 -17.67
C VAL A 17 33.08 44.09 -16.83
N GLY A 18 32.11 43.40 -17.44
CA GLY A 18 31.22 42.48 -16.75
C GLY A 18 31.95 41.29 -16.10
N THR A 19 32.97 40.75 -16.77
CA THR A 19 33.80 39.65 -16.24
C THR A 19 34.75 40.12 -15.14
N LEU A 20 35.30 41.34 -15.23
CA LEU A 20 36.11 41.97 -14.16
C LEU A 20 35.37 42.12 -12.83
N ILE A 21 34.07 42.43 -12.87
CA ILE A 21 33.25 42.59 -11.67
C ILE A 21 32.93 41.23 -11.02
N SER A 22 32.89 40.15 -11.79
CA SER A 22 32.55 38.79 -11.30
C SER A 22 33.65 38.07 -10.52
N GLY A 23 34.89 38.59 -10.54
CA GLY A 23 36.04 37.98 -9.83
C GLY A 23 36.48 36.62 -10.38
N ASP A 24 36.02 36.23 -11.56
CA ASP A 24 36.28 34.93 -12.17
C ASP A 24 37.62 34.91 -12.94
N ILE A 25 38.28 33.75 -13.02
CA ILE A 25 39.57 33.56 -13.70
C ILE A 25 39.49 33.82 -15.23
N ILE A 26 38.26 33.97 -15.74
CA ILE A 26 37.92 34.46 -17.08
C ILE A 26 38.58 35.82 -17.38
N VAL A 27 38.80 36.66 -16.35
CA VAL A 27 39.51 37.95 -16.46
C VAL A 27 40.95 37.78 -16.96
N PHE A 28 41.63 36.71 -16.54
CA PHE A 28 43.03 36.45 -16.90
C PHE A 28 43.18 36.11 -18.39
N PHE A 29 42.21 35.37 -18.94
CA PHE A 29 42.20 35.01 -20.35
C PHE A 29 41.67 36.14 -21.25
N ALA A 30 40.72 36.93 -20.77
CA ALA A 30 40.32 38.16 -21.43
C ALA A 30 41.52 39.13 -21.57
N TRP A 31 42.38 39.21 -20.56
CA TRP A 31 43.60 40.04 -20.61
C TRP A 31 44.62 39.55 -21.65
N TRP A 32 44.73 38.25 -21.92
CA TRP A 32 45.67 37.70 -22.91
C TRP A 32 45.11 37.66 -24.34
N LEU A 33 43.82 37.34 -24.50
CA LEU A 33 43.17 37.27 -25.82
C LEU A 33 42.87 38.66 -26.41
N PHE A 34 42.61 39.67 -25.57
CA PHE A 34 42.32 41.03 -26.03
C PHE A 34 43.51 41.71 -26.74
N PRO A 35 44.77 41.66 -26.24
CA PRO A 35 45.92 42.20 -26.97
C PRO A 35 46.24 41.39 -28.22
N VAL A 36 46.03 40.07 -28.25
CA VAL A 36 46.20 39.26 -29.47
C VAL A 36 45.14 39.63 -30.52
N TYR A 37 43.88 39.79 -30.10
CA TYR A 37 42.80 40.25 -30.96
C TYR A 37 43.01 41.69 -31.44
N ALA A 38 43.48 42.59 -30.57
CA ALA A 38 43.86 43.95 -30.92
C ALA A 38 45.04 43.98 -31.90
N PHE A 39 46.04 43.11 -31.72
CA PHE A 39 47.17 42.98 -32.63
C PHE A 39 46.75 42.48 -34.02
N LEU A 40 45.86 41.48 -34.08
CA LEU A 40 45.26 41.01 -35.34
C LEU A 40 44.39 42.09 -36.00
N LEU A 41 43.66 42.89 -35.23
CA LEU A 41 42.91 44.05 -35.73
C LEU A 41 43.81 45.17 -36.24
N ILE A 42 44.97 45.41 -35.61
CA ILE A 42 45.98 46.37 -36.06
C ILE A 42 46.60 45.90 -37.37
N ILE A 43 46.98 44.63 -37.47
CA ILE A 43 47.45 44.01 -38.73
C ILE A 43 46.37 44.12 -39.82
N TYR A 44 45.10 43.87 -39.46
CA TYR A 44 43.97 44.05 -40.38
C TYR A 44 43.81 45.49 -40.85
N PHE A 45 43.90 46.49 -39.96
CA PHE A 45 43.79 47.90 -40.33
C PHE A 45 44.99 48.35 -41.17
N ALA A 46 46.20 47.88 -40.87
CA ALA A 46 47.39 48.14 -41.65
C ALA A 46 47.26 47.52 -43.07
N LEU A 47 46.83 46.26 -43.16
CA LEU A 47 46.57 45.60 -44.45
C LEU A 47 45.42 46.26 -45.21
N TYR A 48 44.34 46.65 -44.54
CA TYR A 48 43.21 47.35 -45.14
C TYR A 48 43.58 48.74 -45.65
N ALA A 49 44.40 49.49 -44.90
CA ALA A 49 44.93 50.78 -45.33
C ALA A 49 45.87 50.63 -46.54
N VAL A 50 46.76 49.64 -46.51
CA VAL A 50 47.68 49.33 -47.63
C VAL A 50 46.91 48.88 -48.88
N ILE A 51 45.89 48.02 -48.73
CA ILE A 51 45.07 47.52 -49.85
C ILE A 51 44.12 48.62 -50.37
N GLY A 52 43.59 49.47 -49.49
CA GLY A 52 42.75 50.62 -49.86
C GLY A 52 43.52 51.73 -50.58
N LEU A 53 44.81 51.90 -50.28
CA LEU A 53 45.72 52.78 -51.00
C LEU A 53 46.05 52.27 -52.41
N ILE A 54 45.99 50.94 -52.64
CA ILE A 54 46.43 50.30 -53.88
C ILE A 54 45.25 49.88 -54.79
N THR A 55 44.05 49.66 -54.25
CA THR A 55 42.92 49.10 -55.01
C THR A 55 41.54 49.56 -54.55
N ASN A 56 40.76 50.19 -55.45
CA ASN A 56 39.36 50.61 -55.25
C ASN A 56 38.34 49.44 -55.25
N LYS A 57 38.69 48.23 -54.78
CA LYS A 57 37.80 47.04 -54.82
C LYS A 57 37.54 46.43 -53.43
N PRO A 58 36.31 45.95 -53.15
CA PRO A 58 35.98 45.32 -51.86
C PRO A 58 36.64 43.94 -51.68
N LEU A 59 36.95 43.57 -50.43
CA LEU A 59 37.61 42.29 -50.05
C LEU A 59 36.89 41.05 -50.60
N THR A 60 37.68 40.09 -51.11
CA THR A 60 37.21 38.82 -51.70
C THR A 60 36.66 37.86 -50.63
N ALA A 61 35.68 37.03 -51.03
CA ALA A 61 34.95 36.11 -50.15
C ALA A 61 35.85 35.13 -49.36
N LYS A 62 37.02 34.74 -49.91
CA LYS A 62 37.98 33.85 -49.26
C LYS A 62 38.54 34.42 -47.95
N VAL A 63 38.76 35.73 -47.89
CA VAL A 63 39.29 36.40 -46.69
C VAL A 63 38.22 36.53 -45.60
N LYS A 64 36.94 36.69 -45.98
CA LYS A 64 35.82 36.68 -45.04
C LYS A 64 35.64 35.31 -44.37
N VAL A 65 35.84 34.23 -45.12
CA VAL A 65 35.78 32.86 -44.58
C VAL A 65 36.92 32.61 -43.58
N LEU A 66 38.13 33.10 -43.87
CA LEU A 66 39.27 32.97 -42.96
C LEU A 66 39.01 33.65 -41.60
N LEU A 67 38.22 34.73 -41.58
CA LEU A 67 37.84 35.47 -40.38
C LEU A 67 36.75 34.80 -39.54
N ILE A 68 35.97 33.87 -40.12
CA ILE A 68 34.95 33.09 -39.40
C ILE A 68 35.61 31.96 -38.57
N ILE A 69 36.78 31.47 -39.00
CA ILE A 69 37.49 30.36 -38.36
C ILE A 69 37.81 30.65 -36.88
N PRO A 70 38.39 31.81 -36.49
CA PRO A 70 38.57 32.14 -35.08
C PRO A 70 37.25 32.24 -34.29
N THR A 71 36.18 32.76 -34.92
CA THR A 71 34.88 32.97 -34.27
C THR A 71 34.20 31.64 -33.90
N ILE A 72 34.41 30.59 -34.68
CA ILE A 72 33.86 29.24 -34.42
C ILE A 72 34.81 28.40 -33.55
N SER A 73 36.12 28.60 -33.65
CA SER A 73 37.11 27.78 -32.94
C SER A 73 37.17 28.07 -31.44
N ILE A 74 36.91 29.32 -31.03
CA ILE A 74 36.97 29.73 -29.61
C ILE A 74 35.88 29.06 -28.76
N PRO A 75 34.59 29.03 -29.16
CA PRO A 75 33.56 28.29 -28.42
C PRO A 75 33.82 26.79 -28.32
N LEU A 76 34.31 26.17 -29.41
CA LEU A 76 34.63 24.73 -29.42
C LEU A 76 35.81 24.40 -28.50
N GLY A 77 36.86 25.22 -28.51
CA GLY A 77 37.98 25.09 -27.58
C GLY A 77 37.56 25.27 -26.12
N TYR A 78 36.63 26.19 -25.83
CA TYR A 78 36.07 26.37 -24.49
C TYR A 78 35.28 25.14 -24.01
N ILE A 79 34.47 24.53 -24.86
CA ILE A 79 33.71 23.32 -24.52
C ILE A 79 34.64 22.15 -24.18
N GLU A 80 35.63 21.84 -25.02
CA GLU A 80 36.56 20.74 -24.74
C GLU A 80 37.44 21.02 -23.52
N TRP A 81 37.85 22.27 -23.30
CA TRP A 81 38.59 22.63 -22.08
C TRP A 81 37.73 22.52 -20.82
N SER A 82 36.45 22.92 -20.87
CA SER A 82 35.55 22.79 -19.71
C SER A 82 35.35 21.33 -19.31
N LYS A 83 35.18 20.41 -20.28
CA LYS A 83 35.12 18.97 -20.02
C LYS A 83 36.40 18.45 -19.39
N TYR A 84 37.57 18.85 -19.91
CA TYR A 84 38.86 18.46 -19.34
C TYR A 84 39.06 19.01 -17.92
N ARG A 85 38.73 20.28 -17.68
CA ARG A 85 38.80 20.91 -16.36
C ARG A 85 37.90 20.20 -15.36
N ASP A 86 36.64 19.98 -15.72
CA ASP A 86 35.66 19.36 -14.83
C ASP A 86 36.05 17.91 -14.50
N ALA A 87 36.61 17.17 -15.47
CA ALA A 87 37.20 15.86 -15.24
C ALA A 87 38.41 15.93 -14.28
N LYS A 88 39.30 16.91 -14.44
CA LYS A 88 40.48 17.09 -13.56
C LYS A 88 40.07 17.49 -12.14
N ILE A 89 39.11 18.40 -11.98
CA ILE A 89 38.56 18.79 -10.67
C ILE A 89 37.89 17.58 -9.99
N ALA A 90 37.14 16.76 -10.74
CA ALA A 90 36.55 15.54 -10.22
C ALA A 90 37.61 14.55 -9.73
N GLN A 91 38.69 14.37 -10.51
CA GLN A 91 39.82 13.51 -10.14
C GLN A 91 40.57 14.02 -8.89
N GLU A 92 40.86 15.32 -8.80
CA GLU A 92 41.50 15.92 -7.63
C GLU A 92 40.62 15.78 -6.37
N ASN A 93 39.31 16.00 -6.50
CA ASN A 93 38.36 15.78 -5.42
C ASN A 93 38.31 14.31 -4.97
N GLN A 94 38.35 13.36 -5.91
CA GLN A 94 38.40 11.93 -5.61
C GLN A 94 39.66 11.57 -4.82
N ILE A 95 40.84 12.04 -5.26
CA ILE A 95 42.12 11.81 -4.56
C ILE A 95 42.07 12.37 -3.14
N GLN A 96 41.54 13.60 -2.96
CA GLN A 96 41.39 14.20 -1.63
C GLN A 96 40.44 13.40 -0.73
N ARG A 97 39.33 12.88 -1.26
CA ARG A 97 38.40 12.06 -0.49
C ARG A 97 39.03 10.73 -0.05
N ILE A 98 39.75 10.06 -0.94
CA ILE A 98 40.50 8.83 -0.63
C ILE A 98 41.57 9.12 0.43
N HIS A 99 42.31 10.24 0.30
CA HIS A 99 43.31 10.61 1.28
C HIS A 99 42.72 10.80 2.69
N LYS A 100 41.60 11.52 2.79
CA LYS A 100 40.88 11.69 4.06
C LYS A 100 40.36 10.37 4.63
N LEU A 101 39.92 9.44 3.78
CA LEU A 101 39.56 8.10 4.24
C LEU A 101 40.78 7.40 4.86
N ILE A 102 41.93 7.42 4.18
CA ILE A 102 43.16 6.80 4.68
C ILE A 102 43.59 7.45 6.00
N GLU A 103 43.49 8.77 6.15
CA GLU A 103 43.77 9.46 7.42
C GLU A 103 42.85 9.03 8.57
N ALA A 104 41.59 8.72 8.26
CA ALA A 104 40.62 8.21 9.24
C ALA A 104 40.85 6.73 9.61
N LEU A 105 41.64 5.99 8.82
CA LEU A 105 41.91 4.57 9.01
C LEU A 105 43.33 4.36 9.56
N ASN A 106 43.42 3.72 10.73
CA ASN A 106 44.70 3.47 11.39
C ASN A 106 45.25 2.07 11.05
N GLY A 107 46.52 2.00 10.67
CA GLY A 107 47.20 0.73 10.41
C GLY A 107 46.78 0.02 9.11
N LEU A 108 46.27 0.77 8.12
CA LEU A 108 45.87 0.23 6.82
C LEU A 108 47.09 -0.34 6.06
N PRO A 109 47.07 -1.61 5.63
CA PRO A 109 48.17 -2.20 4.87
C PRO A 109 48.43 -1.46 3.55
N ALA A 110 49.70 -1.33 3.15
CA ALA A 110 50.09 -0.59 1.94
C ALA A 110 49.53 -1.20 0.63
N ASN A 111 49.17 -2.48 0.65
CA ASN A 111 48.57 -3.22 -0.46
C ASN A 111 47.05 -3.39 -0.34
N ALA A 112 46.39 -2.74 0.63
CA ALA A 112 44.94 -2.74 0.75
C ALA A 112 44.29 -2.12 -0.49
N ASP A 113 43.13 -2.66 -0.89
CA ASP A 113 42.34 -2.08 -1.98
C ASP A 113 41.53 -0.91 -1.42
N VAL A 114 41.86 0.29 -1.89
CA VAL A 114 41.25 1.55 -1.45
C VAL A 114 40.84 2.34 -2.68
N GLY A 115 39.60 2.80 -2.71
CA GLY A 115 39.11 3.51 -3.87
C GLY A 115 37.78 4.20 -3.67
N GLU A 116 37.22 4.61 -4.79
CA GLU A 116 35.87 5.18 -4.88
C GLU A 116 35.14 4.49 -6.03
N ASP A 117 34.01 3.85 -5.73
CA ASP A 117 33.12 3.23 -6.72
C ASP A 117 31.75 3.92 -6.66
N GLN A 118 31.25 4.44 -7.78
CA GLN A 118 29.96 5.15 -7.85
C GLN A 118 29.76 6.19 -6.73
N TYR A 119 30.79 7.01 -6.45
CA TYR A 119 30.80 8.01 -5.36
C TYR A 119 30.83 7.44 -3.92
N ARG A 120 31.14 6.15 -3.76
CA ARG A 120 31.29 5.46 -2.48
C ARG A 120 32.74 5.15 -2.23
N LEU A 121 33.30 5.75 -1.19
CA LEU A 121 34.61 5.43 -0.67
C LEU A 121 34.61 4.04 -0.06
N TYR A 122 35.66 3.26 -0.31
CA TYR A 122 35.84 1.95 0.28
C TYR A 122 37.31 1.68 0.59
N ALA A 123 37.53 0.80 1.56
CA ALA A 123 38.83 0.21 1.88
C ALA A 123 38.62 -1.26 2.27
N THR A 124 39.39 -2.20 1.72
CA THR A 124 39.27 -3.61 2.07
C THR A 124 40.57 -4.39 1.99
N THR A 125 40.68 -5.38 2.87
CA THR A 125 41.75 -6.37 2.89
C THR A 125 41.24 -7.79 2.58
N ASN A 126 39.99 -7.93 2.10
CA ASN A 126 39.32 -9.22 1.87
C ASN A 126 40.09 -10.17 0.94
N ASN A 127 40.86 -9.63 0.00
CA ASN A 127 41.65 -10.41 -0.95
C ASN A 127 43.12 -10.56 -0.54
N LEU A 128 43.48 -10.11 0.67
CA LEU A 128 44.87 -10.14 1.15
C LEU A 128 45.08 -11.23 2.19
N LYS A 129 46.30 -11.76 2.18
CA LYS A 129 46.82 -12.68 3.18
C LYS A 129 48.17 -12.17 3.66
N ASP A 130 48.39 -12.23 4.96
CA ASP A 130 49.69 -11.95 5.56
C ASP A 130 50.66 -13.14 5.34
N GLU A 131 51.88 -12.99 5.85
CA GLU A 131 52.94 -14.01 5.74
C GLU A 131 52.58 -15.35 6.41
N TYR A 132 51.55 -15.36 7.27
CA TYR A 132 51.06 -16.54 7.99
C TYR A 132 49.74 -17.08 7.42
N GLY A 133 49.22 -16.49 6.34
CA GLY A 133 47.96 -16.89 5.71
C GLY A 133 46.70 -16.34 6.38
N ASN A 134 46.83 -15.41 7.33
CA ASN A 134 45.70 -14.72 7.97
C ASN A 134 45.31 -13.47 7.17
N GLN A 135 44.06 -13.05 7.33
CA GLN A 135 43.60 -11.81 6.70
C GLN A 135 44.07 -10.60 7.53
N PRO A 136 44.81 -9.63 6.95
CA PRO A 136 45.25 -8.46 7.69
C PRO A 136 44.07 -7.54 8.01
N THR A 137 44.13 -6.87 9.16
CA THR A 137 43.09 -5.95 9.65
C THR A 137 43.60 -4.51 9.70
N PHE A 138 42.69 -3.55 9.80
CA PHE A 138 42.97 -2.14 10.04
C PHE A 138 41.94 -1.57 11.02
N LYS A 139 42.13 -0.35 11.51
CA LYS A 139 41.25 0.25 12.52
C LYS A 139 40.48 1.45 11.99
N TRP A 140 39.25 1.60 12.47
CA TRP A 140 38.47 2.83 12.37
C TRP A 140 37.94 3.17 13.78
N GLY A 141 38.58 4.14 14.44
CA GLY A 141 38.39 4.37 15.87
C GLY A 141 38.75 3.13 16.70
N ASP A 142 37.81 2.70 17.53
CA ASP A 142 37.91 1.50 18.38
C ASP A 142 37.65 0.18 17.62
N PHE A 143 37.18 0.22 16.37
CA PHE A 143 36.79 -0.98 15.63
C PHE A 143 37.96 -1.54 14.82
N GLU A 144 38.24 -2.83 15.01
CA GLU A 144 39.11 -3.60 14.13
C GLU A 144 38.32 -4.15 12.93
N LEU A 145 38.75 -3.81 11.73
CA LEU A 145 38.04 -3.97 10.47
C LEU A 145 38.84 -4.76 9.43
N THR A 146 38.11 -5.42 8.52
CA THR A 146 38.64 -5.98 7.27
C THR A 146 38.06 -5.30 6.03
N SER A 147 36.94 -4.59 6.20
CA SER A 147 36.31 -3.82 5.14
C SER A 147 35.61 -2.60 5.72
N PHE A 148 35.70 -1.49 4.99
CA PHE A 148 35.00 -0.25 5.21
C PHE A 148 34.38 0.18 3.88
N LYS A 149 33.13 0.61 3.91
CA LYS A 149 32.42 1.13 2.75
C LYS A 149 31.49 2.25 3.17
N SER A 150 31.77 3.46 2.71
CA SER A 150 30.77 4.54 2.76
C SER A 150 29.66 4.24 1.76
N THR A 151 28.45 4.68 2.08
CA THR A 151 27.28 4.44 1.24
C THR A 151 26.86 5.72 0.52
N SER A 152 25.87 5.62 -0.37
CA SER A 152 25.31 6.80 -1.05
C SER A 152 24.36 7.57 -0.12
N GLN A 153 24.11 8.85 -0.43
CA GLN A 153 23.17 9.73 0.31
C GLN A 153 21.73 9.17 0.47
N TYR A 154 21.34 8.15 -0.30
CA TYR A 154 20.04 7.48 -0.21
C TYR A 154 20.06 6.16 0.59
N SER A 155 21.19 5.80 1.20
CA SER A 155 21.32 4.63 2.06
C SER A 155 20.83 4.93 3.47
N VAL A 156 20.37 3.90 4.16
CA VAL A 156 19.92 4.00 5.58
C VAL A 156 21.11 4.23 6.50
N ASP A 157 22.23 3.55 6.23
CA ASP A 157 23.49 3.76 6.94
C ASP A 157 24.40 4.59 6.06
N ASP A 158 25.19 5.47 6.67
CA ASP A 158 26.21 6.27 6.00
C ASP A 158 27.50 5.46 5.76
N VAL A 159 27.72 4.44 6.60
CA VAL A 159 28.90 3.57 6.57
C VAL A 159 28.50 2.12 6.90
N GLU A 160 29.01 1.18 6.11
CA GLU A 160 28.96 -0.26 6.38
C GLU A 160 30.39 -0.80 6.53
N VAL A 161 30.63 -1.65 7.52
CA VAL A 161 31.93 -2.24 7.81
C VAL A 161 31.84 -3.73 8.09
N ILE A 162 32.95 -4.44 7.86
CA ILE A 162 33.17 -5.79 8.38
C ILE A 162 34.13 -5.67 9.57
N SER A 163 33.62 -5.88 10.78
CA SER A 163 34.38 -5.73 12.02
C SER A 163 34.55 -7.04 12.79
N LEU A 164 35.73 -7.19 13.40
CA LEU A 164 36.03 -8.21 14.40
C LEU A 164 35.67 -7.74 15.82
N THR A 165 35.42 -6.44 16.00
CA THR A 165 35.04 -5.83 17.27
C THR A 165 33.53 -5.64 17.32
N GLN A 166 32.90 -6.02 18.45
CA GLN A 166 31.47 -5.82 18.65
C GLN A 166 31.18 -4.38 19.11
N PRO A 167 30.07 -3.75 18.68
CA PRO A 167 29.63 -2.46 19.21
C PRO A 167 29.42 -2.49 20.73
N LYS A 168 29.73 -1.39 21.41
CA LYS A 168 29.51 -1.23 22.86
C LYS A 168 28.03 -1.04 23.19
N GLU A 169 27.28 -0.57 22.21
CA GLU A 169 25.85 -0.30 22.23
C GLU A 169 25.01 -1.54 21.98
N LEU A 170 25.56 -2.77 22.02
CA LEU A 170 24.75 -3.97 21.92
C LEU A 170 24.06 -4.30 23.25
N PRO A 171 22.82 -4.81 23.20
CA PRO A 171 22.15 -5.29 24.39
C PRO A 171 22.85 -6.56 24.90
N ILE A 172 22.73 -6.80 26.21
CA ILE A 172 23.41 -7.93 26.86
C ILE A 172 22.98 -9.25 26.21
N GLY A 173 23.97 -10.09 25.87
CA GLY A 173 23.73 -11.43 25.34
C GLY A 173 23.48 -11.50 23.83
N ILE A 174 23.34 -10.36 23.13
CA ILE A 174 23.22 -10.34 21.67
C ILE A 174 24.59 -10.07 21.04
N LYS A 175 24.94 -10.83 20.01
CA LYS A 175 26.17 -10.66 19.24
C LYS A 175 25.83 -10.47 17.77
N CYS A 176 26.42 -9.45 17.16
CA CYS A 176 26.36 -9.28 15.73
C CYS A 176 27.29 -10.30 15.05
N SER A 177 26.91 -10.68 13.83
CA SER A 177 27.87 -11.10 12.81
C SER A 177 28.89 -9.99 12.53
N HIS A 178 29.81 -10.23 11.61
CA HIS A 178 30.86 -9.27 11.31
C HIS A 178 30.37 -8.00 10.59
N GLU A 179 29.17 -8.00 10.00
CA GLU A 179 28.65 -6.87 9.23
C GLU A 179 27.91 -5.86 10.14
N LEU A 180 28.44 -4.65 10.22
CA LEU A 180 27.93 -3.55 11.04
C LEU A 180 27.63 -2.32 10.18
N GLY A 181 26.52 -1.64 10.46
CA GLY A 181 26.11 -0.38 9.84
C GLY A 181 26.09 0.77 10.85
N PHE A 182 26.46 1.96 10.38
CA PHE A 182 26.60 3.17 11.19
C PHE A 182 25.96 4.37 10.50
N THR A 183 25.31 5.23 11.30
CA THR A 183 24.67 6.48 10.86
C THR A 183 25.35 7.67 11.51
N ARG A 184 25.36 8.81 10.85
CA ARG A 184 25.96 10.04 11.38
C ARG A 184 25.04 10.70 12.40
N LYS A 185 25.61 11.16 13.52
CA LYS A 185 24.84 11.79 14.62
C LYS A 185 24.20 13.14 14.27
N MET A 186 24.63 13.82 13.20
CA MET A 186 24.09 15.11 12.75
C MET A 186 23.90 15.16 11.23
N GLN A 187 22.72 15.61 10.77
CA GLN A 187 22.43 15.80 9.35
C GLN A 187 22.97 17.15 8.83
N GLY A 188 23.88 17.09 7.86
CA GLY A 188 24.41 18.26 7.16
C GLY A 188 25.68 17.95 6.35
N LEU A 189 25.58 18.00 5.03
CA LEU A 189 26.64 17.95 3.99
C LEU A 189 27.59 16.72 3.97
N SER A 190 27.40 15.90 2.91
CA SER A 190 28.32 14.99 2.16
C SER A 190 29.49 14.29 2.91
N PRO A 191 29.69 12.96 2.71
CA PRO A 191 30.70 12.19 3.41
C PRO A 191 32.11 12.59 2.94
N LYS A 192 32.93 13.07 3.88
CA LYS A 192 34.38 13.22 3.67
C LYS A 192 35.11 12.68 4.89
N GLY A 193 35.62 11.45 4.80
CA GLY A 193 36.61 10.85 5.73
C GLY A 193 36.38 11.12 7.21
N ALA A 194 35.15 10.95 7.67
CA ALA A 194 34.76 11.35 9.01
C ALA A 194 35.27 10.37 10.08
N ALA A 195 35.68 10.93 11.22
CA ALA A 195 36.13 10.17 12.37
C ALA A 195 34.99 9.30 12.91
N SER A 196 35.33 8.12 13.43
CA SER A 196 34.35 7.13 13.93
C SER A 196 33.36 7.69 14.96
N GLU A 197 33.79 8.69 15.73
CA GLU A 197 33.08 9.34 16.82
C GLU A 197 31.88 10.17 16.34
N GLU A 198 31.91 10.60 15.07
CA GLU A 198 30.80 11.30 14.41
C GLU A 198 29.63 10.36 14.07
N PHE A 199 29.86 9.05 14.17
CA PHE A 199 28.87 8.03 13.86
C PHE A 199 28.35 7.35 15.12
N GLU A 200 27.14 6.82 15.01
CA GLU A 200 26.51 5.92 15.97
C GLU A 200 26.22 4.59 15.31
N PHE A 201 26.29 3.53 16.10
CA PHE A 201 25.86 2.21 15.65
C PHE A 201 24.40 2.27 15.22
N SER A 202 24.07 1.76 14.04
CA SER A 202 22.72 1.83 13.46
C SER A 202 22.10 0.46 13.34
N LYS A 203 22.83 -0.51 12.76
CA LYS A 203 22.32 -1.85 12.55
C LYS A 203 23.43 -2.89 12.53
N CYS A 204 23.07 -4.15 12.77
CA CYS A 204 23.90 -5.28 12.41
C CYS A 204 23.07 -6.50 12.07
N LYS A 205 23.67 -7.45 11.35
CA LYS A 205 23.09 -8.78 11.16
C LYS A 205 23.41 -9.65 12.38
N VAL A 206 22.44 -10.39 12.88
CA VAL A 206 22.58 -11.40 13.93
C VAL A 206 22.26 -12.76 13.33
N ASP A 207 23.20 -13.70 13.46
CA ASP A 207 23.05 -15.04 12.87
C ASP A 207 22.05 -15.88 13.67
N GLU A 208 22.10 -15.80 14.99
CA GLU A 208 21.21 -16.54 15.86
C GLU A 208 21.00 -15.83 17.21
N LEU A 209 19.77 -15.86 17.72
CA LEU A 209 19.43 -15.45 19.06
C LEU A 209 18.38 -16.39 19.66
N SER A 210 18.73 -17.01 20.79
CA SER A 210 17.77 -17.74 21.62
C SER A 210 17.14 -16.79 22.63
N LEU A 211 15.83 -16.77 22.70
CA LEU A 211 15.10 -15.92 23.65
C LEU A 211 13.82 -16.59 24.13
N MET A 212 13.34 -16.16 25.29
CA MET A 212 12.04 -16.57 25.82
C MET A 212 10.96 -15.63 25.29
N LEU A 213 9.95 -16.21 24.65
CA LEU A 213 8.73 -15.54 24.22
C LEU A 213 7.53 -16.36 24.69
N ASN A 214 6.71 -15.78 25.57
CA ASN A 214 5.51 -16.38 26.12
C ASN A 214 5.74 -17.78 26.73
N ASN A 215 6.70 -17.89 27.66
CA ASN A 215 7.16 -19.15 28.26
C ASN A 215 7.66 -20.23 27.27
N ARG A 216 7.98 -19.87 26.02
CA ARG A 216 8.60 -20.77 25.04
C ARG A 216 9.97 -20.24 24.63
N ASN A 217 10.95 -21.13 24.61
CA ASN A 217 12.24 -20.79 24.03
C ASN A 217 12.11 -20.82 22.50
N ILE A 218 12.42 -19.70 21.86
CA ILE A 218 12.44 -19.57 20.41
C ILE A 218 13.85 -19.22 19.94
N GLN A 219 14.19 -19.72 18.76
CA GLN A 219 15.48 -19.49 18.13
C GLN A 219 15.24 -18.61 16.89
N LEU A 220 15.57 -17.34 17.00
CA LEU A 220 15.59 -16.43 15.86
C LEU A 220 16.86 -16.68 15.06
N LYS A 221 16.74 -16.78 13.74
CA LYS A 221 17.87 -16.98 12.82
C LYS A 221 17.90 -15.89 11.78
N GLU A 222 19.10 -15.46 11.42
CA GLU A 222 19.39 -14.53 10.33
C GLU A 222 18.45 -13.31 10.29
N PHE A 223 18.62 -12.39 11.24
CA PHE A 223 17.82 -11.17 11.28
C PHE A 223 18.70 -9.92 11.41
N MET A 224 18.14 -8.78 11.02
CA MET A 224 18.75 -7.48 11.25
C MET A 224 18.29 -6.93 12.60
N LEU A 225 19.24 -6.50 13.42
CA LEU A 225 19.04 -5.76 14.65
C LEU A 225 19.34 -4.29 14.37
N TYR A 226 18.42 -3.40 14.69
CA TYR A 226 18.53 -1.94 14.54
C TYR A 226 18.62 -1.28 15.91
N TYR A 227 19.48 -0.29 16.06
CA TYR A 227 19.62 0.51 17.27
C TYR A 227 18.80 1.79 17.18
N ASN A 228 18.03 2.10 18.21
CA ASN A 228 17.34 3.36 18.46
C ASN A 228 16.55 3.94 17.26
N HIS A 229 17.22 4.62 16.33
CA HIS A 229 16.66 5.31 15.15
C HIS A 229 16.97 4.64 13.80
N GLY A 230 17.68 3.51 13.76
CA GLY A 230 18.11 2.84 12.52
C GLY A 230 16.99 2.19 11.68
N ILE A 231 15.72 2.40 12.00
CA ILE A 231 14.60 1.88 11.20
C ILE A 231 14.50 2.72 9.90
N PRO A 232 14.58 2.09 8.70
CA PRO A 232 14.43 2.82 7.44
C PRO A 232 13.08 3.55 7.35
N GLU A 233 13.08 4.86 7.09
CA GLU A 233 11.87 5.70 6.88
C GLU A 233 11.03 5.27 5.65
N TYR A 234 11.54 4.36 4.83
CA TYR A 234 10.92 3.95 3.55
C TYR A 234 9.55 3.25 3.66
N ARG A 235 9.04 2.97 4.85
CA ARG A 235 7.62 2.67 5.08
C ARG A 235 7.05 3.69 6.05
N TYR A 236 6.19 4.58 5.55
CA TYR A 236 5.43 5.60 6.30
C TYR A 236 4.79 5.05 7.60
N GLU A 237 4.41 3.78 7.61
CA GLU A 237 3.84 3.07 8.76
C GLU A 237 4.79 2.99 9.97
N THR A 238 6.11 3.03 9.75
CA THR A 238 7.11 2.80 10.82
C THR A 238 7.58 4.06 11.53
N LYS A 239 7.49 5.25 10.91
CA LYS A 239 7.81 6.51 11.59
C LYS A 239 6.79 6.84 12.68
N ASN A 240 5.50 6.57 12.39
CA ASN A 240 4.42 6.58 13.37
C ASN A 240 4.65 5.55 14.49
N LEU A 241 5.46 4.52 14.26
CA LEU A 241 5.76 3.51 15.27
C LEU A 241 6.62 4.05 16.39
N THR A 242 7.65 4.84 16.09
CA THR A 242 8.52 5.45 17.11
C THR A 242 7.75 6.41 18.01
N GLU A 243 6.79 7.15 17.45
CA GLU A 243 5.90 8.05 18.19
C GLU A 243 4.86 7.28 19.04
N LYS A 244 4.23 6.23 18.48
CA LYS A 244 3.31 5.32 19.19
C LYS A 244 4.00 4.57 20.34
N ILE A 245 5.14 3.96 20.01
CA ILE A 245 6.40 3.87 20.79
C ILE A 245 6.43 4.67 22.10
N ALA A 246 6.86 5.92 21.95
CA ALA A 246 7.12 6.86 23.03
C ALA A 246 5.92 7.10 23.95
N ASN A 247 4.68 7.07 23.42
CA ASN A 247 3.46 7.28 24.21
C ASN A 247 3.20 6.19 25.25
N LEU A 248 3.71 4.97 25.05
CA LEU A 248 3.51 3.86 25.99
C LEU A 248 4.33 3.99 27.28
N ASN A 249 5.17 5.02 27.44
CA ASN A 249 6.11 5.23 28.57
C ASN A 249 7.01 4.01 28.89
N ALA A 250 7.03 3.00 28.02
CA ALA A 250 7.65 1.69 28.28
C ALA A 250 9.08 1.56 27.75
N LEU A 251 9.57 2.55 26.98
CA LEU A 251 10.91 2.56 26.42
C LEU A 251 11.76 3.67 27.03
N HIS A 252 12.66 3.31 27.95
CA HIS A 252 13.83 4.14 28.24
C HIS A 252 14.88 3.88 27.16
N HIS A 253 15.40 4.93 26.53
CA HIS A 253 16.54 4.80 25.63
C HIS A 253 17.77 4.31 26.40
N PRO A 254 18.58 3.39 25.84
CA PRO A 254 18.50 2.83 24.49
C PRO A 254 17.57 1.60 24.32
N TYR A 255 17.06 1.39 23.10
CA TYR A 255 16.33 0.18 22.69
C TYR A 255 16.79 -0.33 21.33
N TRP A 256 16.47 -1.59 21.01
CA TRP A 256 16.83 -2.23 19.75
C TRP A 256 15.63 -2.91 19.12
N VAL A 257 15.59 -2.96 17.80
CA VAL A 257 14.48 -3.50 17.02
C VAL A 257 15.01 -4.63 16.15
N ALA A 258 14.53 -5.84 16.34
CA ALA A 258 14.77 -6.96 15.42
C ALA A 258 13.57 -7.14 14.50
N ARG A 259 13.84 -7.47 13.24
CA ARG A 259 12.81 -7.91 12.28
C ARG A 259 13.02 -9.39 11.97
N PRO A 260 12.56 -10.29 12.84
CA PRO A 260 12.66 -11.71 12.57
C PRO A 260 11.78 -12.08 11.38
N LYS A 261 12.24 -13.06 10.60
CA LYS A 261 11.39 -13.77 9.65
C LYS A 261 10.34 -14.58 10.40
N GLY A 262 9.15 -14.73 9.84
CA GLY A 262 8.07 -15.55 10.38
C GLY A 262 6.85 -14.77 10.81
N TYR A 263 5.98 -15.44 11.54
CA TYR A 263 4.69 -14.91 11.98
C TYR A 263 4.38 -15.38 13.40
N VAL A 264 3.36 -14.78 13.99
CA VAL A 264 2.97 -15.05 15.37
C VAL A 264 1.47 -15.26 15.43
N LYS A 265 1.04 -16.32 16.10
CA LYS A 265 -0.36 -16.54 16.44
C LYS A 265 -0.70 -15.84 17.75
N ILE A 266 -1.75 -15.04 17.74
CA ILE A 266 -2.32 -14.35 18.89
C ILE A 266 -3.64 -15.04 19.22
N GLY A 267 -3.70 -15.71 20.37
CA GLY A 267 -4.74 -16.71 20.60
C GLY A 267 -4.73 -17.82 19.53
N ASP A 268 -5.90 -18.38 19.24
CA ASP A 268 -6.11 -19.43 18.23
C ASP A 268 -6.67 -18.90 16.89
N GLU A 269 -6.81 -17.59 16.79
CA GLU A 269 -7.64 -16.94 15.76
C GLU A 269 -6.88 -15.90 14.94
N TRP A 270 -5.84 -15.28 15.50
CA TRP A 270 -5.18 -14.14 14.89
C TRP A 270 -3.75 -14.46 14.49
N ILE A 271 -3.34 -13.97 13.33
CA ILE A 271 -2.01 -14.17 12.76
C ILE A 271 -1.40 -12.80 12.50
N ALA A 272 -0.27 -12.52 13.14
CA ALA A 272 0.52 -11.32 12.93
C ALA A 272 1.75 -11.62 12.08
N ASP A 273 1.88 -10.94 10.94
CA ASP A 273 3.06 -10.95 10.07
C ASP A 273 3.82 -9.61 10.16
N TYR A 274 4.91 -9.49 9.39
CA TYR A 274 5.81 -8.32 9.39
C TYR A 274 6.27 -7.89 10.79
N ILE A 275 6.63 -8.88 11.60
CA ILE A 275 6.89 -8.68 13.03
C ILE A 275 8.17 -7.87 13.26
N SER A 276 8.08 -6.95 14.22
CA SER A 276 9.20 -6.27 14.84
C SER A 276 9.21 -6.58 16.34
N LEU A 277 10.33 -7.08 16.85
CA LEU A 277 10.57 -7.31 18.27
C LEU A 277 11.46 -6.21 18.83
N ILE A 278 11.05 -5.61 19.94
CA ILE A 278 11.79 -4.55 20.62
C ILE A 278 12.45 -5.12 21.86
N PHE A 279 13.73 -4.84 22.00
CA PHE A 279 14.59 -5.30 23.10
C PHE A 279 15.01 -4.13 23.98
N ASN A 280 15.13 -4.42 25.27
CA ASN A 280 15.78 -3.53 26.23
C ASN A 280 17.30 -3.80 26.33
N GLN A 281 17.98 -3.05 27.18
CA GLN A 281 19.44 -3.16 27.36
C GLN A 281 19.88 -4.51 27.92
N GLU A 282 19.01 -5.22 28.66
CA GLU A 282 19.29 -6.58 29.13
C GLU A 282 19.11 -7.65 28.04
N GLY A 283 18.79 -7.27 26.80
CA GLY A 283 18.55 -8.21 25.70
C GLY A 283 17.22 -8.96 25.81
N LYS A 284 16.29 -8.48 26.64
CA LYS A 284 14.95 -9.07 26.79
C LYS A 284 13.97 -8.43 25.81
N PRO A 285 13.15 -9.21 25.09
CA PRO A 285 12.07 -8.65 24.30
C PRO A 285 10.98 -8.12 25.23
N ILE A 286 10.65 -6.85 25.06
CA ILE A 286 9.69 -6.11 25.88
C ILE A 286 8.42 -5.75 25.11
N MET A 287 8.51 -5.68 23.77
CA MET A 287 7.36 -5.36 22.92
C MET A 287 7.45 -6.06 21.56
N LEU A 288 6.30 -6.45 21.03
CA LEU A 288 6.15 -7.04 19.70
C LEU A 288 5.12 -6.24 18.93
N ILE A 289 5.49 -5.87 17.71
CA ILE A 289 4.63 -5.13 16.81
C ILE A 289 4.51 -5.89 15.50
N GLY A 290 3.31 -5.94 14.93
CA GLY A 290 3.08 -6.61 13.64
C GLY A 290 1.81 -6.13 12.96
N ALA A 291 1.50 -6.70 11.81
CA ALA A 291 0.21 -6.53 11.16
C ALA A 291 -0.61 -7.80 11.41
N ALA A 292 -1.65 -7.70 12.23
CA ALA A 292 -2.50 -8.82 12.58
C ALA A 292 -3.67 -8.94 11.60
N GLN A 293 -3.99 -10.17 11.23
CA GLN A 293 -5.14 -10.57 10.43
C GLN A 293 -5.81 -11.78 11.06
N HIS A 294 -7.13 -11.84 11.06
CA HIS A 294 -7.86 -13.03 11.49
C HIS A 294 -7.62 -14.20 10.52
N LYS A 295 -7.51 -15.44 11.01
CA LYS A 295 -7.23 -16.63 10.20
C LYS A 295 -8.26 -16.85 9.08
N ASP A 296 -9.51 -16.51 9.33
CA ASP A 296 -10.59 -16.65 8.36
C ASP A 296 -10.73 -15.45 7.42
N GLU A 297 -9.86 -14.44 7.57
CA GLU A 297 -9.77 -13.31 6.66
C GLU A 297 -11.08 -12.50 6.54
N LEU A 298 -11.80 -12.39 7.65
CA LEU A 298 -13.07 -11.67 7.72
C LEU A 298 -12.87 -10.14 7.78
N ASP A 299 -13.83 -9.39 7.24
CA ASP A 299 -13.80 -7.92 7.25
C ASP A 299 -14.06 -7.36 8.65
N TYR A 300 -14.94 -8.02 9.42
CA TYR A 300 -15.26 -7.67 10.80
C TYR A 300 -14.98 -8.86 11.68
N THR A 301 -14.37 -8.63 12.84
CA THR A 301 -14.02 -9.71 13.76
C THR A 301 -14.05 -9.22 15.19
N LYS A 302 -14.03 -10.15 16.12
CA LYS A 302 -14.07 -9.90 17.55
C LYS A 302 -12.81 -10.42 18.21
N ILE A 303 -12.30 -9.69 19.18
CA ILE A 303 -11.39 -10.23 20.18
C ILE A 303 -12.01 -9.99 21.55
N ASN A 304 -12.42 -11.08 22.22
CA ASN A 304 -13.33 -11.01 23.36
C ASN A 304 -14.61 -10.22 23.01
N GLN A 305 -14.87 -9.08 23.68
CA GLN A 305 -16.03 -8.22 23.43
C GLN A 305 -15.75 -7.08 22.43
N CYS A 306 -14.50 -6.93 21.98
CA CYS A 306 -14.06 -5.82 21.15
C CYS A 306 -14.28 -6.15 19.66
N VAL A 307 -15.05 -5.33 18.96
CA VAL A 307 -15.21 -5.42 17.49
C VAL A 307 -14.08 -4.66 16.80
N ILE A 308 -13.43 -5.33 15.86
CA ILE A 308 -12.33 -4.83 15.03
C ILE A 308 -12.88 -4.65 13.61
N LYS A 309 -12.81 -3.42 13.11
CA LYS A 309 -13.44 -2.99 11.84
C LYS A 309 -12.67 -3.33 10.57
N PRO A 310 -11.34 -3.34 10.55
CA PRO A 310 -10.60 -3.81 9.39
C PRO A 310 -10.04 -5.19 9.60
N ARG A 311 -9.96 -5.87 8.46
CA ARG A 311 -9.34 -7.18 8.28
C ARG A 311 -7.86 -7.26 8.67
N LYS A 312 -7.14 -6.14 8.62
CA LYS A 312 -5.75 -6.02 9.06
C LYS A 312 -5.59 -4.80 9.95
N PHE A 313 -4.94 -4.96 11.09
CA PHE A 313 -4.64 -3.86 12.01
C PHE A 313 -3.24 -3.98 12.57
N THR A 314 -2.67 -2.87 13.04
CA THR A 314 -1.37 -2.90 13.73
C THR A 314 -1.57 -3.47 15.14
N VAL A 315 -0.92 -4.59 15.43
CA VAL A 315 -0.91 -5.19 16.76
C VAL A 315 0.29 -4.70 17.55
N ILE A 316 0.08 -4.31 18.81
CA ILE A 316 1.13 -4.00 19.77
C ILE A 316 0.94 -4.89 20.99
N LEU A 317 1.95 -5.69 21.30
CA LEU A 317 1.96 -6.63 22.42
C LEU A 317 3.08 -6.31 23.39
N THR A 318 2.80 -6.42 24.68
CA THR A 318 3.74 -6.21 25.79
C THR A 318 3.64 -7.35 26.81
N GLU A 319 4.47 -7.34 27.86
CA GLU A 319 4.57 -8.44 28.84
C GLU A 319 4.89 -9.79 28.17
N LEU A 320 5.85 -9.79 27.24
CA LEU A 320 6.11 -10.92 26.34
C LEU A 320 6.70 -12.18 27.00
N GLN A 321 6.89 -12.22 28.31
CA GLN A 321 7.58 -13.30 29.02
C GLN A 321 6.61 -14.28 29.68
N ASP A 322 5.55 -13.80 30.34
CA ASP A 322 4.87 -14.50 31.44
C ASP A 322 3.60 -15.28 31.03
N GLY A 323 3.64 -16.02 29.92
CA GLY A 323 2.57 -16.96 29.51
C GLY A 323 1.26 -16.33 29.03
N GLN A 324 1.00 -15.07 29.39
CA GLN A 324 0.01 -14.19 28.76
C GLN A 324 0.69 -12.87 28.38
N VAL A 325 0.28 -12.34 27.23
CA VAL A 325 0.73 -11.06 26.70
C VAL A 325 -0.40 -10.03 26.76
N ILE A 326 -0.05 -8.76 26.88
CA ILE A 326 -1.00 -7.66 26.83
C ILE A 326 -1.06 -7.10 25.41
N LEU A 327 -2.21 -7.24 24.78
CA LEU A 327 -2.58 -6.56 23.54
C LEU A 327 -3.13 -5.17 23.83
N HIS A 328 -2.57 -4.16 23.17
CA HIS A 328 -3.06 -2.79 23.23
C HIS A 328 -4.09 -2.57 22.11
N THR A 329 -5.29 -2.15 22.50
CA THR A 329 -6.47 -1.95 21.62
C THR A 329 -6.98 -0.51 21.65
N SER A 330 -6.21 0.41 22.23
CA SER A 330 -6.55 1.84 22.26
C SER A 330 -6.59 2.46 20.85
N LYS A 331 -7.52 3.40 20.66
CA LYS A 331 -7.65 4.21 19.45
C LYS A 331 -6.40 5.03 19.12
N GLU A 332 -5.57 5.33 20.12
CA GLU A 332 -4.27 5.99 19.91
C GLU A 332 -3.35 5.18 18.97
N PHE A 333 -3.52 3.87 18.93
CA PHE A 333 -2.72 2.97 18.11
C PHE A 333 -3.43 2.61 16.80
N SER A 334 -4.76 2.47 16.81
CA SER A 334 -5.54 2.32 15.59
C SER A 334 -7.00 2.75 15.74
N ASP A 335 -7.52 3.51 14.77
CA ASP A 335 -8.94 3.87 14.67
C ASP A 335 -9.86 2.66 14.34
N ASP A 336 -9.22 1.51 14.12
CA ASP A 336 -9.80 0.23 13.73
C ASP A 336 -10.64 -0.44 14.83
N PHE A 337 -10.38 -0.08 16.10
CA PHE A 337 -11.08 -0.63 17.26
C PHE A 337 -12.36 0.15 17.56
N SER A 338 -13.45 -0.57 17.87
CA SER A 338 -14.69 0.05 18.33
C SER A 338 -14.48 0.83 19.65
N GLU A 339 -15.27 1.90 19.88
CA GLU A 339 -15.18 2.72 21.11
C GLU A 339 -15.45 1.94 22.39
N SER A 340 -16.20 0.83 22.29
CA SER A 340 -16.49 -0.09 23.39
C SER A 340 -15.34 -1.02 23.73
N CYS A 341 -14.25 -1.02 22.97
CA CYS A 341 -13.10 -1.88 23.28
C CYS A 341 -12.39 -1.42 24.56
N PRO A 342 -11.96 -2.33 25.44
CA PRO A 342 -11.06 -1.97 26.52
C PRO A 342 -9.74 -1.43 25.94
N GLU A 343 -8.97 -0.69 26.72
CA GLU A 343 -7.64 -0.20 26.27
C GLU A 343 -6.64 -1.34 26.09
N THR A 344 -6.78 -2.42 26.86
CA THR A 344 -5.92 -3.60 26.81
C THR A 344 -6.69 -4.91 26.93
N VAL A 345 -6.15 -5.95 26.32
CA VAL A 345 -6.68 -7.32 26.32
C VAL A 345 -5.57 -8.31 26.64
N ARG A 346 -5.77 -9.22 27.60
CA ARG A 346 -4.84 -10.34 27.84
C ARG A 346 -5.10 -11.47 26.83
N THR A 347 -4.04 -11.98 26.23
CA THR A 347 -4.09 -13.05 25.23
C THR A 347 -2.83 -13.91 25.28
N THR A 348 -2.73 -14.93 24.44
CA THR A 348 -1.55 -15.80 24.32
C THR A 348 -0.81 -15.53 23.02
N LEU A 349 0.48 -15.87 23.00
CA LEU A 349 1.35 -15.66 21.86
C LEU A 349 2.11 -16.93 21.51
N THR A 350 2.17 -17.28 20.23
CA THR A 350 3.06 -18.34 19.74
C THR A 350 3.77 -17.89 18.47
N TYR A 351 5.10 -17.86 18.50
CA TYR A 351 5.93 -17.57 17.33
C TYR A 351 6.18 -18.81 16.48
N PHE A 352 6.15 -18.62 15.16
CA PHE A 352 6.48 -19.63 14.17
C PHE A 352 7.52 -19.05 13.19
N PRO A 353 8.59 -19.80 12.88
CA PRO A 353 9.55 -19.39 11.86
C PRO A 353 8.87 -19.39 10.49
N GLU A 354 9.34 -18.53 9.57
CA GLU A 354 8.79 -18.40 8.22
C GLU A 354 8.80 -19.76 7.49
N GLN A 355 7.62 -20.25 7.12
CA GLN A 355 7.48 -21.31 6.14
C GLN A 355 6.86 -20.73 4.85
N PRO A 356 7.16 -21.32 3.69
CA PRO A 356 6.51 -20.89 2.46
C PRO A 356 5.01 -21.12 2.56
N ASP A 357 4.22 -20.06 2.36
CA ASP A 357 2.76 -20.16 2.26
C ASP A 357 2.43 -21.10 1.11
N THR A 358 2.05 -22.32 1.46
CA THR A 358 1.76 -23.38 0.51
C THR A 358 0.31 -23.77 0.67
N LEU A 359 -0.48 -23.44 -0.35
CA LEU A 359 -1.83 -23.94 -0.46
C LEU A 359 -1.77 -25.44 -0.74
N GLU A 360 -2.31 -26.21 0.18
CA GLU A 360 -2.50 -27.64 0.01
C GLU A 360 -3.87 -27.94 -0.61
N LYS A 361 -3.91 -28.98 -1.44
CA LYS A 361 -5.14 -29.55 -1.98
C LYS A 361 -5.33 -30.95 -1.40
N THR A 362 -6.40 -31.14 -0.67
CA THR A 362 -6.71 -32.39 0.06
C THR A 362 -8.15 -32.82 -0.21
N LYS A 363 -8.49 -34.06 0.15
CA LYS A 363 -9.87 -34.54 0.12
C LYS A 363 -10.61 -34.14 1.39
N ALA A 364 -11.89 -33.79 1.27
CA ALA A 364 -12.70 -33.42 2.44
C ALA A 364 -12.78 -34.53 3.49
N SER A 365 -12.76 -35.80 3.07
CA SER A 365 -12.75 -36.96 3.98
C SER A 365 -11.48 -37.09 4.80
N GLU A 366 -10.33 -36.66 4.27
CA GLU A 366 -9.05 -36.61 5.00
C GLU A 366 -9.05 -35.50 6.07
N MET A 367 -9.88 -34.48 5.88
CA MET A 367 -10.02 -33.32 6.78
C MET A 367 -11.29 -33.34 7.64
N LYS A 368 -12.05 -34.45 7.67
CA LYS A 368 -13.40 -34.50 8.26
C LYS A 368 -13.50 -34.05 9.74
N ARG A 369 -12.39 -34.08 10.49
CA ARG A 369 -12.31 -33.61 11.88
C ARG A 369 -11.75 -32.20 12.05
N ASN A 370 -11.28 -31.57 10.97
CA ASN A 370 -10.72 -30.23 11.01
C ASN A 370 -11.85 -29.22 11.29
N PRO A 371 -11.74 -28.37 12.33
CA PRO A 371 -12.74 -27.37 12.67
C PRO A 371 -13.15 -26.48 11.49
N ILE A 372 -12.23 -26.21 10.56
CA ILE A 372 -12.46 -25.34 9.41
C ILE A 372 -13.54 -25.85 8.44
N LEU A 373 -13.86 -27.15 8.48
CA LEU A 373 -14.88 -27.76 7.64
C LEU A 373 -16.22 -28.00 8.37
N GLN A 374 -16.30 -27.70 9.68
CA GLN A 374 -17.52 -27.95 10.48
C GLN A 374 -18.70 -27.07 10.07
N ILE A 375 -18.44 -25.98 9.35
CA ILE A 375 -19.47 -25.10 8.77
C ILE A 375 -20.21 -25.71 7.57
N PHE A 376 -19.72 -26.86 7.07
CA PHE A 376 -20.33 -27.57 5.94
C PHE A 376 -20.94 -28.90 6.39
N THR A 377 -21.99 -29.32 5.68
CA THR A 377 -22.55 -30.67 5.82
C THR A 377 -22.64 -31.36 4.46
N GLY A 378 -22.72 -32.69 4.45
CA GLY A 378 -22.74 -33.48 3.21
C GLY A 378 -21.37 -33.66 2.53
N LEU A 379 -20.26 -33.41 3.23
CA LEU A 379 -18.91 -33.59 2.67
C LEU A 379 -18.55 -35.07 2.45
N ASP A 380 -18.04 -35.40 1.25
CA ASP A 380 -17.61 -36.75 0.84
C ASP A 380 -16.23 -36.76 0.11
N ASP A 381 -15.78 -37.92 -0.37
CA ASP A 381 -14.48 -38.11 -1.03
C ASP A 381 -14.34 -37.40 -2.40
N LYS A 382 -15.46 -36.95 -2.99
CA LYS A 382 -15.49 -36.24 -4.27
C LYS A 382 -15.36 -34.74 -4.11
N ILE A 383 -15.26 -34.25 -2.88
CA ILE A 383 -15.06 -32.83 -2.57
C ILE A 383 -13.57 -32.57 -2.31
N ASN A 384 -13.04 -31.60 -3.04
CA ASN A 384 -11.67 -31.13 -2.88
C ASN A 384 -11.65 -29.88 -2.02
N VAL A 385 -10.69 -29.80 -1.11
CA VAL A 385 -10.46 -28.66 -0.24
C VAL A 385 -9.11 -28.06 -0.59
N THR A 386 -9.06 -26.74 -0.80
CA THR A 386 -7.81 -25.98 -0.91
C THR A 386 -7.69 -25.08 0.32
N TRP A 387 -6.59 -25.18 1.05
CA TRP A 387 -6.40 -24.48 2.31
C TRP A 387 -4.90 -24.26 2.62
N SER A 388 -4.59 -23.35 3.53
CA SER A 388 -3.24 -23.16 4.05
C SER A 388 -3.15 -23.78 5.46
N PRO A 389 -2.42 -24.91 5.64
CA PRO A 389 -2.30 -25.57 6.94
C PRO A 389 -1.61 -24.73 8.01
N GLU A 390 -0.57 -24.02 7.60
CA GLU A 390 0.26 -23.16 8.45
C GLU A 390 -0.60 -22.08 9.12
N TYR A 391 -1.35 -21.36 8.30
CA TYR A 391 -2.22 -20.27 8.71
C TYR A 391 -3.65 -20.73 9.06
N GLN A 392 -3.96 -22.01 8.90
CA GLN A 392 -5.30 -22.58 9.06
C GLN A 392 -6.38 -21.81 8.30
N ARG A 393 -6.09 -21.41 7.04
CA ARG A 393 -7.02 -20.61 6.22
C ARG A 393 -7.69 -21.45 5.15
N LEU A 394 -9.01 -21.38 5.08
CA LEU A 394 -9.77 -22.03 4.02
C LEU A 394 -9.77 -21.13 2.78
N HIS A 395 -9.36 -21.67 1.64
CA HIS A 395 -9.38 -20.94 0.38
C HIS A 395 -10.57 -21.37 -0.49
N SER A 396 -10.79 -22.67 -0.66
CA SER A 396 -11.96 -23.16 -1.40
C SER A 396 -12.36 -24.59 -1.04
N VAL A 397 -13.64 -24.90 -1.25
CA VAL A 397 -14.23 -26.24 -1.21
C VAL A 397 -15.00 -26.44 -2.52
N ILE A 398 -14.64 -27.45 -3.30
CA ILE A 398 -15.19 -27.67 -4.65
C ILE A 398 -15.71 -29.10 -4.75
N GLY A 399 -17.01 -29.24 -5.00
CA GLY A 399 -17.66 -30.51 -5.27
C GLY A 399 -17.58 -30.87 -6.74
N MET A 400 -16.85 -31.94 -7.07
CA MET A 400 -16.70 -32.43 -8.45
C MET A 400 -17.98 -33.11 -8.95
N GLY A 401 -19.04 -32.34 -9.19
CA GLY A 401 -20.38 -32.82 -9.54
C GLY A 401 -21.18 -33.38 -8.36
N LYS A 402 -20.77 -33.07 -7.13
CA LYS A 402 -21.49 -33.41 -5.90
C LYS A 402 -21.78 -32.16 -5.08
N PRO A 403 -23.06 -31.86 -4.81
CA PRO A 403 -23.40 -30.73 -3.98
C PRO A 403 -23.17 -31.05 -2.50
N PHE A 404 -22.97 -30.01 -1.72
CA PHE A 404 -22.80 -30.02 -0.27
C PHE A 404 -23.44 -28.76 0.31
N PHE A 405 -23.64 -28.71 1.62
CA PHE A 405 -24.34 -27.60 2.26
C PHE A 405 -23.39 -26.67 3.00
N TRP A 406 -23.63 -25.37 2.90
CA TRP A 406 -23.05 -24.34 3.76
C TRP A 406 -24.17 -23.72 4.59
N GLY A 407 -24.26 -24.07 5.87
CA GLY A 407 -25.51 -23.84 6.63
C GLY A 407 -26.69 -24.54 5.96
N ASP A 408 -27.73 -23.76 5.62
CA ASP A 408 -28.96 -24.28 5.01
C ASP A 408 -28.97 -24.18 3.48
N ILE A 409 -27.90 -23.68 2.85
CA ILE A 409 -27.84 -23.49 1.39
C ILE A 409 -27.06 -24.62 0.70
N ASN A 410 -27.66 -25.16 -0.35
CA ASN A 410 -27.08 -26.24 -1.15
C ASN A 410 -26.18 -25.67 -2.25
N ILE A 411 -24.90 -26.04 -2.25
CA ILE A 411 -23.86 -25.45 -3.10
C ILE A 411 -22.96 -26.51 -3.75
N THR A 412 -22.37 -26.17 -4.89
CA THR A 412 -21.37 -27.00 -5.58
C THR A 412 -19.94 -26.48 -5.40
N SER A 413 -19.79 -25.21 -5.01
CA SER A 413 -18.49 -24.64 -4.69
C SER A 413 -18.60 -23.54 -3.65
N PHE A 414 -17.55 -23.41 -2.85
CA PHE A 414 -17.31 -22.34 -1.90
C PHE A 414 -15.90 -21.80 -2.13
N GLN A 415 -15.76 -20.49 -2.28
CA GLN A 415 -14.48 -19.82 -2.46
C GLN A 415 -14.40 -18.64 -1.51
N ASN A 416 -13.43 -18.69 -0.61
CA ASN A 416 -13.12 -17.59 0.29
C ASN A 416 -12.12 -16.64 -0.38
N SER A 417 -12.42 -15.35 -0.34
CA SER A 417 -11.56 -14.30 -0.90
C SER A 417 -11.50 -13.12 0.06
N LEU A 418 -10.60 -12.18 -0.23
CA LEU A 418 -10.22 -11.10 0.67
C LEU A 418 -11.38 -10.20 1.19
N TYR A 419 -12.58 -10.24 0.60
CA TYR A 419 -13.72 -9.37 0.96
C TYR A 419 -15.09 -10.07 0.86
N LYS A 420 -15.11 -11.33 0.45
CA LYS A 420 -16.36 -12.02 0.12
C LYS A 420 -16.16 -13.51 0.02
N ILE A 421 -17.24 -14.22 0.26
CA ILE A 421 -17.40 -15.61 -0.11
C ILE A 421 -18.15 -15.66 -1.43
N GLN A 422 -17.63 -16.42 -2.38
CA GLN A 422 -18.32 -16.74 -3.62
C GLN A 422 -18.75 -18.20 -3.59
N VAL A 423 -20.01 -18.46 -3.93
CA VAL A 423 -20.56 -19.81 -4.02
C VAL A 423 -21.28 -20.02 -5.35
N ASN A 424 -21.34 -21.29 -5.77
CA ASN A 424 -22.21 -21.73 -6.84
C ASN A 424 -23.35 -22.54 -6.24
N LEU A 425 -24.58 -22.18 -6.57
CA LEU A 425 -25.78 -22.83 -6.04
C LEU A 425 -26.05 -24.14 -6.78
N ALA A 426 -26.56 -25.13 -6.05
CA ALA A 426 -26.89 -26.44 -6.61
C ALA A 426 -28.38 -26.64 -6.92
N ASP A 427 -29.26 -25.79 -6.39
CA ASP A 427 -30.71 -25.94 -6.58
C ASP A 427 -31.27 -24.95 -7.59
N ASN A 428 -32.27 -25.40 -8.37
CA ASN A 428 -32.95 -24.60 -9.40
C ASN A 428 -33.50 -23.25 -8.92
N ALA A 429 -33.92 -23.15 -7.66
CA ALA A 429 -34.44 -21.91 -7.06
C ALA A 429 -34.15 -21.89 -5.54
N THR A 430 -32.94 -21.48 -5.15
CA THR A 430 -32.57 -21.32 -3.74
C THR A 430 -33.08 -19.96 -3.24
N LYS A 431 -33.95 -19.95 -2.22
CA LYS A 431 -34.39 -18.70 -1.56
C LYS A 431 -33.29 -18.17 -0.66
N LEU A 432 -32.85 -16.93 -0.92
CA LEU A 432 -31.85 -16.20 -0.15
C LEU A 432 -32.44 -14.81 0.21
N GLY A 433 -32.98 -14.69 1.42
CA GLY A 433 -33.78 -13.52 1.82
C GLY A 433 -35.10 -13.42 1.03
N ALA A 434 -35.40 -12.25 0.46
CA ALA A 434 -36.57 -12.06 -0.43
C ALA A 434 -36.33 -12.51 -1.88
N PHE A 435 -35.19 -13.08 -2.24
CA PHE A 435 -34.87 -13.39 -3.64
C PHE A 435 -34.66 -14.89 -3.83
N SER A 436 -35.05 -15.41 -5.00
CA SER A 436 -34.64 -16.76 -5.41
C SER A 436 -33.55 -16.70 -6.49
N CYS A 437 -32.39 -17.27 -6.17
CA CYS A 437 -31.27 -17.44 -7.09
C CYS A 437 -31.32 -18.81 -7.78
N ARG A 438 -30.91 -18.86 -9.05
CA ARG A 438 -30.95 -20.10 -9.85
C ARG A 438 -29.77 -21.03 -9.58
N GLU A 439 -29.93 -22.28 -9.97
CA GLU A 439 -28.82 -23.25 -10.06
C GLU A 439 -27.68 -22.67 -10.91
N ASP A 440 -26.44 -23.01 -10.56
CA ASP A 440 -25.20 -22.52 -11.19
C ASP A 440 -24.99 -21.00 -11.14
N SER A 441 -25.86 -20.27 -10.44
CA SER A 441 -25.65 -18.83 -10.20
C SER A 441 -24.46 -18.62 -9.30
N ASN A 442 -23.60 -17.67 -9.69
CA ASN A 442 -22.57 -17.15 -8.81
C ASN A 442 -23.23 -16.20 -7.81
N ALA A 443 -23.33 -16.65 -6.56
CA ALA A 443 -23.77 -15.84 -5.44
C ALA A 443 -22.55 -15.35 -4.65
N GLU A 444 -22.49 -14.05 -4.38
CA GLU A 444 -21.45 -13.43 -3.57
C GLU A 444 -22.04 -13.02 -2.23
N PHE A 445 -21.32 -13.32 -1.16
CA PHE A 445 -21.70 -13.07 0.23
C PHE A 445 -20.61 -12.23 0.92
N VAL A 446 -21.04 -11.29 1.77
CA VAL A 446 -20.17 -10.35 2.50
C VAL A 446 -20.40 -10.51 4.00
N HIS A 447 -19.35 -10.31 4.80
CA HIS A 447 -19.39 -10.57 6.23
C HIS A 447 -20.18 -9.48 6.99
N LEU A 448 -21.04 -9.90 7.92
CA LEU A 448 -21.87 -9.01 8.74
C LEU A 448 -21.01 -8.24 9.76
N PRO A 449 -21.29 -6.94 10.01
CA PRO A 449 -20.58 -6.17 11.04
C PRO A 449 -20.86 -6.71 12.45
N GLU A 450 -22.11 -7.09 12.71
CA GLU A 450 -22.56 -7.68 13.97
C GLU A 450 -22.68 -9.21 13.87
N SER A 451 -21.65 -9.88 13.37
CA SER A 451 -21.63 -11.35 13.29
C SER A 451 -21.78 -12.01 14.66
N ALA A 452 -22.34 -13.22 14.71
CA ALA A 452 -22.49 -13.95 15.96
C ALA A 452 -21.12 -14.31 16.56
N ASP A 453 -20.17 -14.71 15.69
CA ASP A 453 -18.80 -15.08 16.02
C ASP A 453 -17.85 -14.79 14.83
N ASN A 454 -16.60 -15.25 14.94
CA ASN A 454 -15.56 -15.07 13.91
C ASN A 454 -15.49 -16.23 12.91
N THR A 455 -16.56 -17.00 12.72
CA THR A 455 -16.52 -18.18 11.84
C THR A 455 -17.02 -17.86 10.43
N LEU A 456 -16.60 -18.68 9.47
CA LEU A 456 -17.13 -18.68 8.09
C LEU A 456 -18.55 -19.27 7.99
N ALA A 457 -19.31 -19.38 9.10
CA ALA A 457 -20.67 -19.92 9.09
C ALA A 457 -21.63 -19.01 8.32
N TYR A 458 -22.60 -19.61 7.62
CA TYR A 458 -23.52 -18.90 6.72
C TYR A 458 -24.26 -17.73 7.38
N ASN A 459 -24.68 -17.89 8.63
CA ASN A 459 -25.41 -16.88 9.40
C ASN A 459 -24.60 -15.61 9.72
N ASN A 460 -23.28 -15.62 9.52
CA ASN A 460 -22.42 -14.44 9.66
C ASN A 460 -22.29 -13.63 8.35
N PHE A 461 -23.01 -13.99 7.29
CA PHE A 461 -22.91 -13.34 5.99
C PHE A 461 -24.25 -12.89 5.45
N ALA A 462 -24.25 -11.80 4.68
CA ALA A 462 -25.38 -11.38 3.86
C ALA A 462 -25.08 -11.60 2.38
N LEU A 463 -26.13 -11.90 1.61
CA LEU A 463 -26.05 -11.93 0.15
C LEU A 463 -25.69 -10.52 -0.36
N ALA A 464 -24.64 -10.38 -1.16
CA ALA A 464 -24.26 -9.13 -1.82
C ALA A 464 -24.69 -9.10 -3.28
N LYS A 465 -24.60 -10.24 -3.97
CA LYS A 465 -24.81 -10.31 -5.42
C LYS A 465 -25.29 -11.68 -5.81
N CYS A 466 -26.14 -11.72 -6.82
CA CYS A 466 -26.52 -12.94 -7.51
C CYS A 466 -26.57 -12.67 -9.01
N THR A 467 -25.78 -13.41 -9.80
CA THR A 467 -25.64 -13.15 -11.24
C THR A 467 -26.88 -13.52 -12.05
N GLU A 468 -27.61 -14.55 -11.63
CA GLU A 468 -28.85 -14.98 -12.27
C GLU A 468 -29.94 -15.19 -11.23
N VAL A 469 -30.90 -14.27 -11.20
CA VAL A 469 -32.06 -14.35 -10.31
C VAL A 469 -33.24 -14.86 -11.14
N ASP A 470 -33.98 -15.84 -10.62
CA ASP A 470 -35.13 -16.48 -11.32
C ASP A 470 -36.33 -15.52 -11.52
N GLY A 471 -36.22 -14.30 -10.97
CA GLY A 471 -37.30 -13.33 -10.95
C GLY A 471 -38.39 -13.65 -9.95
N LEU A 472 -38.21 -14.63 -9.07
CA LEU A 472 -39.09 -14.89 -7.95
C LEU A 472 -38.67 -13.99 -6.77
N LEU A 473 -39.50 -12.99 -6.49
CA LEU A 473 -39.37 -12.07 -5.37
C LEU A 473 -40.37 -12.46 -4.28
N TRP A 474 -39.96 -12.55 -3.03
CA TRP A 474 -40.84 -12.90 -1.92
C TRP A 474 -41.30 -11.63 -1.22
N PHE A 475 -42.61 -11.38 -1.25
CA PHE A 475 -43.26 -10.22 -0.65
C PHE A 475 -44.34 -10.71 0.32
N GLU A 476 -44.23 -10.37 1.62
CA GLU A 476 -45.11 -10.88 2.69
C GLU A 476 -45.26 -12.42 2.65
N ASN A 477 -44.16 -13.14 2.41
CA ASN A 477 -44.11 -14.60 2.21
C ASN A 477 -44.83 -15.15 0.95
N ASN A 478 -45.33 -14.29 0.07
CA ASN A 478 -45.90 -14.69 -1.22
C ASN A 478 -44.88 -14.47 -2.34
N PRO A 479 -44.64 -15.46 -3.22
CA PRO A 479 -43.78 -15.27 -4.38
C PRO A 479 -44.45 -14.39 -5.43
N ILE A 480 -43.69 -13.46 -5.99
CA ILE A 480 -44.05 -12.55 -7.07
C ILE A 480 -43.13 -12.83 -8.25
N GLN A 481 -43.71 -13.12 -9.41
CA GLN A 481 -42.96 -13.34 -10.65
C GLN A 481 -42.61 -12.00 -11.32
N ALA A 482 -41.42 -11.50 -11.05
CA ALA A 482 -40.86 -10.26 -11.60
C ALA A 482 -40.00 -10.45 -12.85
N GLY A 483 -39.78 -11.70 -13.30
CA GLY A 483 -38.92 -12.01 -14.45
C GLY A 483 -37.42 -11.95 -14.13
N MET A 484 -36.57 -12.57 -14.96
CA MET A 484 -35.14 -12.70 -14.65
C MET A 484 -34.48 -11.35 -14.41
N GLY A 485 -33.56 -11.28 -13.46
CA GLY A 485 -32.90 -10.04 -13.08
C GLY A 485 -31.50 -10.23 -12.53
N SER A 486 -30.94 -9.13 -12.04
CA SER A 486 -29.69 -9.09 -11.29
C SER A 486 -29.93 -8.50 -9.90
N LEU A 487 -29.18 -9.00 -8.92
CA LEU A 487 -29.16 -8.48 -7.57
C LEU A 487 -27.82 -7.81 -7.29
N GLU A 488 -27.86 -6.61 -6.71
CA GLU A 488 -26.66 -5.89 -6.28
C GLU A 488 -26.85 -5.19 -4.94
N TYR A 489 -25.76 -5.18 -4.16
CA TYR A 489 -25.64 -4.44 -2.92
C TYR A 489 -25.33 -2.97 -3.16
N VAL A 490 -26.01 -2.05 -2.46
CA VAL A 490 -25.76 -0.61 -2.52
C VAL A 490 -25.69 -0.03 -1.10
N ASP A 491 -24.55 0.56 -0.75
CA ASP A 491 -24.38 1.36 0.46
C ASP A 491 -24.81 2.81 0.19
N THR A 492 -25.80 3.27 0.95
CA THR A 492 -26.41 4.59 0.80
C THR A 492 -25.52 5.72 1.30
N SER A 493 -24.58 5.41 2.20
CA SER A 493 -23.64 6.38 2.77
C SER A 493 -22.40 6.62 1.89
N ASN A 494 -22.03 5.63 1.08
CA ASN A 494 -20.77 5.63 0.33
C ASN A 494 -21.01 5.18 -1.12
N LYS A 495 -21.66 6.05 -1.90
CA LYS A 495 -22.20 5.82 -3.27
C LYS A 495 -21.20 5.28 -4.33
N LEU A 496 -19.93 5.01 -4.00
CA LEU A 496 -18.87 4.64 -4.95
C LEU A 496 -17.92 3.52 -4.51
N GLN A 497 -18.10 2.85 -3.36
CA GLN A 497 -17.20 1.74 -2.98
C GLN A 497 -17.95 0.47 -2.55
N LYS A 498 -17.66 -0.65 -3.22
CA LYS A 498 -18.03 -2.00 -2.81
C LYS A 498 -17.23 -2.44 -1.58
N LYS A 499 -17.38 -1.78 -0.42
CA LYS A 499 -16.71 -2.22 0.80
C LYS A 499 -17.60 -2.12 2.02
N SER A 500 -17.72 -3.28 2.67
CA SER A 500 -18.34 -3.55 3.97
C SER A 500 -19.84 -3.25 4.05
N ILE A 501 -20.57 -4.10 4.77
CA ILE A 501 -21.98 -3.87 5.04
C ILE A 501 -22.11 -2.73 6.04
N SER A 502 -22.88 -1.69 5.72
CA SER A 502 -23.22 -0.62 6.67
C SER A 502 -24.65 -0.78 7.19
N ASP A 503 -24.96 -0.12 8.31
CA ASP A 503 -26.31 -0.12 8.91
C ASP A 503 -27.40 0.43 7.96
N THR A 504 -26.99 1.13 6.90
CA THR A 504 -27.90 1.79 5.94
C THR A 504 -27.97 1.11 4.60
N SER A 505 -27.36 -0.06 4.46
CA SER A 505 -27.21 -0.72 3.18
C SER A 505 -28.42 -1.54 2.74
N LEU A 506 -28.66 -1.58 1.43
CA LEU A 506 -29.84 -2.21 0.83
C LEU A 506 -29.42 -3.13 -0.33
N LEU A 507 -30.23 -4.16 -0.59
CA LEU A 507 -30.13 -4.97 -1.81
C LEU A 507 -31.13 -4.48 -2.83
N ILE A 508 -30.66 -4.27 -4.07
CA ILE A 508 -31.47 -3.84 -5.20
C ILE A 508 -31.58 -4.98 -6.20
N PHE A 509 -32.81 -5.39 -6.46
CA PHE A 509 -33.13 -6.26 -7.58
C PHE A 509 -33.58 -5.43 -8.77
N THR A 510 -32.94 -5.67 -9.92
CA THR A 510 -33.30 -5.07 -11.21
C THR A 510 -33.68 -6.18 -12.18
N PRO A 511 -34.95 -6.31 -12.59
CA PRO A 511 -35.36 -7.25 -13.63
C PRO A 511 -34.79 -6.80 -14.98
N ARG A 512 -34.40 -7.77 -15.82
CA ARG A 512 -33.92 -7.55 -17.20
C ARG A 512 -35.05 -7.11 -18.13
N HIS A 513 -36.29 -7.51 -17.82
CA HIS A 513 -37.48 -7.19 -18.59
C HIS A 513 -38.56 -6.60 -17.67
N HIS A 514 -39.11 -5.45 -18.06
CA HIS A 514 -40.10 -4.69 -17.28
C HIS A 514 -41.53 -4.82 -17.85
N ASP A 515 -41.81 -5.88 -18.58
CA ASP A 515 -43.03 -6.10 -19.35
C ASP A 515 -44.09 -6.91 -18.59
N LYS A 516 -43.79 -7.33 -17.36
CA LYS A 516 -44.71 -8.05 -16.49
C LYS A 516 -45.22 -7.16 -15.36
N ALA A 517 -46.54 -7.08 -15.25
CA ALA A 517 -47.18 -6.49 -14.08
C ALA A 517 -47.04 -7.46 -12.90
N ILE A 518 -46.60 -6.95 -11.75
CA ILE A 518 -46.29 -7.76 -10.57
C ILE A 518 -47.35 -7.62 -9.46
N LEU A 519 -48.08 -6.50 -9.46
CA LEU A 519 -49.15 -6.19 -8.52
C LEU A 519 -50.13 -5.20 -9.18
N THR A 520 -51.30 -5.04 -8.57
CA THR A 520 -52.21 -3.93 -8.91
C THR A 520 -52.26 -2.94 -7.77
N VAL A 521 -52.13 -1.64 -8.05
CA VAL A 521 -52.33 -0.56 -7.06
C VAL A 521 -53.58 0.22 -7.44
N ASN A 522 -54.57 0.28 -6.55
CA ASN A 522 -55.89 0.88 -6.80
C ASN A 522 -56.50 0.43 -8.14
N GLY A 523 -56.34 -0.84 -8.48
CA GLY A 523 -56.86 -1.44 -9.71
C GLY A 523 -56.00 -1.26 -10.97
N PHE A 524 -54.89 -0.51 -10.91
CA PHE A 524 -53.99 -0.31 -12.04
C PHE A 524 -52.79 -1.27 -12.00
N PRO A 525 -52.41 -1.92 -13.11
CA PRO A 525 -51.23 -2.79 -13.16
C PRO A 525 -49.93 -2.02 -12.94
N PHE A 526 -49.10 -2.54 -12.04
CA PHE A 526 -47.78 -2.00 -11.70
C PHE A 526 -46.67 -2.88 -12.25
N TYR A 527 -45.79 -2.27 -13.05
CA TYR A 527 -44.65 -2.91 -13.71
C TYR A 527 -43.38 -2.56 -12.97
N LEU A 528 -42.68 -3.59 -12.48
CA LEU A 528 -41.50 -3.41 -11.65
C LEU A 528 -40.30 -2.94 -12.46
N LYS A 529 -39.62 -1.91 -11.93
CA LYS A 529 -38.30 -1.49 -12.40
C LYS A 529 -37.20 -1.85 -11.42
N GLU A 530 -37.38 -1.60 -10.13
CA GLU A 530 -36.41 -1.95 -9.08
C GLU A 530 -37.16 -2.34 -7.81
N ALA A 531 -36.65 -3.34 -7.07
CA ALA A 531 -37.13 -3.72 -5.75
C ALA A 531 -36.00 -3.62 -4.73
N LEU A 532 -36.27 -3.06 -3.56
CA LEU A 532 -35.30 -2.89 -2.48
C LEU A 532 -35.71 -3.66 -1.24
N THR A 533 -34.72 -4.27 -0.57
CA THR A 533 -34.93 -4.91 0.73
C THR A 533 -34.18 -4.23 1.85
N ASN A 534 -34.75 -4.29 3.06
CA ASN A 534 -34.00 -4.02 4.29
C ASN A 534 -32.97 -5.12 4.58
N GLN A 535 -32.23 -4.96 5.68
CA GLN A 535 -31.22 -5.92 6.13
C GLN A 535 -31.79 -7.29 6.51
N GLN A 536 -33.07 -7.35 6.88
CA GLN A 536 -33.79 -8.59 7.16
C GLN A 536 -34.23 -9.32 5.88
N GLY A 537 -33.93 -8.73 4.72
CA GLY A 537 -34.31 -9.27 3.43
C GLY A 537 -35.80 -9.11 3.13
N GLU A 538 -36.50 -8.18 3.78
CA GLU A 538 -37.89 -7.85 3.51
C GLU A 538 -37.96 -6.70 2.51
N ILE A 539 -38.88 -6.78 1.55
CA ILE A 539 -39.06 -5.72 0.55
C ILE A 539 -39.68 -4.49 1.22
N ILE A 540 -38.93 -3.39 1.24
CA ILE A 540 -39.35 -2.11 1.82
C ILE A 540 -39.73 -1.07 0.78
N THR A 541 -39.30 -1.25 -0.47
CA THR A 541 -39.59 -0.29 -1.55
C THR A 541 -39.71 -1.01 -2.89
N LEU A 542 -40.74 -0.64 -3.66
CA LEU A 542 -40.86 -1.02 -5.06
C LEU A 542 -40.89 0.25 -5.93
N VAL A 543 -40.07 0.28 -6.97
CA VAL A 543 -40.05 1.37 -7.96
C VAL A 543 -40.47 0.83 -9.30
N GLY A 544 -41.37 1.54 -9.97
CA GLY A 544 -41.95 1.06 -11.21
C GLY A 544 -42.89 2.06 -11.87
N LYS A 545 -43.71 1.53 -12.77
CA LYS A 545 -44.68 2.30 -13.54
C LYS A 545 -46.08 1.73 -13.37
N LEU A 546 -47.05 2.61 -13.15
CA LEU A 546 -48.46 2.26 -13.31
C LEU A 546 -48.83 2.43 -14.78
N MET A 547 -49.61 1.51 -15.34
CA MET A 547 -50.17 1.68 -16.67
C MET A 547 -51.68 1.60 -16.60
N SER A 548 -52.37 2.45 -17.35
CA SER A 548 -53.80 2.27 -17.57
C SER A 548 -54.00 1.13 -18.58
N LEU A 549 -55.03 0.32 -18.37
CA LEU A 549 -55.46 -0.68 -19.35
C LEU A 549 -55.92 0.00 -20.65
N ASN A 550 -56.37 1.26 -20.57
CA ASN A 550 -56.64 2.13 -21.69
C ASN A 550 -55.46 3.10 -21.85
N LYS A 551 -54.60 2.86 -22.84
CA LYS A 551 -53.31 3.57 -23.05
C LYS A 551 -53.39 5.10 -23.21
N GLU A 552 -54.58 5.70 -23.20
CA GLU A 552 -54.83 7.13 -23.44
C GLU A 552 -55.32 7.90 -22.20
N GLU A 553 -55.46 7.25 -21.03
CA GLU A 553 -55.95 7.91 -19.80
C GLU A 553 -54.82 8.24 -18.82
N THR A 554 -54.74 9.51 -18.41
CA THR A 554 -53.94 9.94 -17.27
C THR A 554 -54.47 9.29 -15.99
N ILE A 555 -53.61 8.59 -15.25
CA ILE A 555 -54.01 7.91 -14.01
C ILE A 555 -54.12 8.96 -12.89
N LYS A 556 -55.26 9.01 -12.21
CA LYS A 556 -55.50 9.90 -11.05
C LYS A 556 -55.67 9.09 -9.77
N LEU A 557 -54.88 9.43 -8.76
CA LEU A 557 -54.89 8.81 -7.43
C LEU A 557 -55.08 9.93 -6.39
N GLY A 558 -56.32 10.15 -5.97
CA GLY A 558 -56.69 11.33 -5.18
C GLY A 558 -56.48 12.62 -5.99
N GLU A 559 -55.74 13.58 -5.41
CA GLU A 559 -55.35 14.83 -6.09
C GLU A 559 -54.09 14.67 -6.96
N CYS A 560 -53.44 13.50 -6.93
CA CYS A 560 -52.24 13.22 -7.72
C CYS A 560 -52.58 12.79 -9.14
N GLU A 561 -51.93 13.42 -10.11
CA GLU A 561 -52.02 13.11 -11.53
C GLU A 561 -50.70 12.51 -12.03
N TYR A 562 -50.76 11.33 -12.67
CA TYR A 562 -49.61 10.55 -13.11
C TYR A 562 -49.36 10.67 -14.61
N ASP A 563 -48.18 11.16 -14.98
CA ASP A 563 -47.78 11.49 -16.36
C ASP A 563 -46.79 10.49 -16.99
N HIS A 564 -46.83 9.22 -16.59
CA HIS A 564 -45.90 8.15 -17.00
C HIS A 564 -44.48 8.19 -16.40
N SER A 565 -44.24 9.00 -15.38
CA SER A 565 -43.01 9.02 -14.57
C SER A 565 -42.79 7.73 -13.76
N LEU A 566 -41.62 7.55 -13.14
CA LEU A 566 -41.44 6.44 -12.19
C LEU A 566 -42.04 6.83 -10.84
N LEU A 567 -42.67 5.86 -10.17
CA LEU A 567 -43.23 6.03 -8.83
C LEU A 567 -42.60 5.04 -7.85
N LYS A 568 -42.59 5.46 -6.59
CA LYS A 568 -42.05 4.73 -5.45
C LYS A 568 -43.22 4.27 -4.56
N LEU A 569 -43.22 2.99 -4.20
CA LEU A 569 -44.16 2.34 -3.30
C LEU A 569 -43.45 2.00 -1.99
N THR A 570 -43.98 2.43 -0.85
CA THR A 570 -43.38 2.28 0.50
C THR A 570 -44.44 2.03 1.58
N HIS A 571 -44.01 1.71 2.81
CA HIS A 571 -44.90 1.52 3.98
C HIS A 571 -46.05 0.53 3.75
N PHE A 572 -45.71 -0.66 3.26
CA PHE A 572 -46.70 -1.72 3.06
C PHE A 572 -47.30 -2.18 4.40
N SER A 573 -48.62 -2.11 4.54
CA SER A 573 -49.33 -2.61 5.73
C SER A 573 -50.76 -3.04 5.37
N GLU A 574 -51.19 -4.25 5.76
CA GLU A 574 -52.58 -4.72 5.57
C GLU A 574 -53.18 -4.45 4.16
N LYS A 575 -52.41 -4.71 3.09
CA LYS A 575 -52.78 -4.40 1.68
C LYS A 575 -52.90 -2.92 1.34
N GLN A 576 -52.37 -2.04 2.17
CA GLN A 576 -52.20 -0.61 1.94
C GLN A 576 -50.74 -0.29 1.63
N VAL A 577 -50.53 0.72 0.79
CA VAL A 577 -49.20 1.20 0.38
C VAL A 577 -49.21 2.70 0.18
N ASP A 578 -48.11 3.35 0.53
CA ASP A 578 -47.88 4.76 0.23
C ASP A 578 -47.27 4.91 -1.17
N ILE A 579 -47.76 5.90 -1.91
CA ILE A 579 -47.34 6.20 -3.28
C ILE A 579 -46.68 7.57 -3.33
N SER A 580 -45.52 7.60 -3.96
CA SER A 580 -44.69 8.79 -4.15
C SER A 580 -44.38 9.00 -5.64
N PHE A 581 -44.68 10.19 -6.15
CA PHE A 581 -44.51 10.56 -7.57
C PHE A 581 -43.22 11.37 -7.82
N ASN A 582 -42.69 11.30 -9.05
CA ASN A 582 -41.50 12.01 -9.56
C ASN A 582 -40.15 11.47 -9.04
N TYR A 583 -39.90 10.18 -9.25
CA TYR A 583 -38.55 9.62 -9.10
C TYR A 583 -37.63 10.10 -10.24
N LEU A 584 -36.55 10.85 -9.91
CA LEU A 584 -35.60 11.42 -10.89
C LEU A 584 -34.33 10.58 -11.05
N GLY A 585 -33.99 9.73 -10.08
CA GLY A 585 -32.83 8.83 -10.19
C GLY A 585 -32.53 8.02 -8.94
N ARG A 586 -31.49 7.18 -9.01
CA ARG A 586 -31.10 6.21 -7.97
C ARG A 586 -30.86 6.83 -6.60
N GLU A 587 -30.54 8.12 -6.54
CA GLU A 587 -30.37 8.87 -5.29
C GLU A 587 -31.71 9.09 -4.56
N ASP A 588 -32.83 9.27 -5.27
CA ASP A 588 -34.17 9.48 -4.69
C ASP A 588 -34.81 8.17 -4.16
N ILE A 589 -34.28 7.02 -4.54
CA ILE A 589 -34.74 5.73 -3.99
C ILE A 589 -34.33 5.62 -2.52
N LEU A 590 -33.15 6.15 -2.18
CA LEU A 590 -32.46 5.95 -0.91
C LEU A 590 -32.78 7.04 0.12
N GLU A 591 -33.33 8.17 -0.32
CA GLU A 591 -33.73 9.28 0.56
C GLU A 591 -35.25 9.36 0.67
N ASP A 592 -35.74 9.71 1.87
CA ASP A 592 -37.14 10.08 2.11
C ASP A 592 -37.28 11.61 1.93
N THR A 593 -37.02 12.09 0.71
CA THR A 593 -36.99 13.53 0.46
C THR A 593 -38.40 14.10 0.42
N ASN A 594 -38.72 14.90 1.45
CA ASN A 594 -39.93 15.71 1.64
C ASN A 594 -40.26 16.71 0.50
N THR A 595 -39.52 16.71 -0.62
CA THR A 595 -39.71 17.60 -1.76
C THR A 595 -40.58 17.01 -2.87
N GLN A 596 -41.18 15.83 -2.66
CA GLN A 596 -42.07 15.20 -3.64
C GLN A 596 -43.34 16.03 -3.84
N LYS A 597 -43.59 16.43 -5.09
CA LYS A 597 -44.76 17.24 -5.49
C LYS A 597 -46.11 16.55 -5.30
N CYS A 598 -46.14 15.22 -5.13
CA CYS A 598 -47.36 14.49 -4.83
C CYS A 598 -47.05 13.21 -4.06
N LYS A 599 -47.64 13.07 -2.87
CA LYS A 599 -47.62 11.87 -2.02
C LYS A 599 -49.06 11.45 -1.77
N PHE A 600 -49.39 10.19 -2.00
CA PHE A 600 -50.71 9.63 -1.74
C PHE A 600 -50.56 8.48 -0.75
N GLU A 601 -51.07 8.67 0.47
CA GLU A 601 -51.02 7.67 1.53
C GLU A 601 -52.22 6.72 1.44
N GLN A 602 -52.01 5.45 1.81
CA GLN A 602 -53.07 4.42 1.91
C GLN A 602 -53.77 4.02 0.59
N ALA A 603 -53.01 3.75 -0.48
CA ALA A 603 -53.56 3.07 -1.64
C ALA A 603 -53.71 1.56 -1.40
N THR A 604 -54.78 0.96 -1.92
CA THR A 604 -54.95 -0.50 -1.88
C THR A 604 -54.04 -1.17 -2.90
N TYR A 605 -53.40 -2.29 -2.54
CA TYR A 605 -52.67 -3.11 -3.48
C TYR A 605 -53.09 -4.59 -3.41
N GLN A 606 -52.88 -5.32 -4.50
CA GLN A 606 -53.07 -6.77 -4.57
C GLN A 606 -51.92 -7.40 -5.34
N ILE A 607 -51.33 -8.45 -4.78
CA ILE A 607 -50.32 -9.25 -5.45
C ILE A 607 -51.00 -10.02 -6.58
N LEU A 608 -50.44 -9.92 -7.78
CA LEU A 608 -50.91 -10.72 -8.91
C LEU A 608 -50.38 -12.14 -8.74
N SER A 609 -51.15 -13.01 -8.09
CA SER A 609 -50.80 -14.43 -8.04
C SER A 609 -50.87 -14.99 -9.46
N GLN A 610 -49.81 -15.67 -9.90
CA GLN A 610 -49.90 -16.51 -11.08
C GLN A 610 -50.03 -17.96 -10.62
N ASN A 611 -51.07 -18.64 -11.10
CA ASN A 611 -51.12 -20.10 -11.17
C ASN A 611 -49.97 -20.63 -12.03
#